data_AF-A0A8B4Q7R3-F1
#
_entry.id   AF-A0A8B4Q7R3-F1
#
_cell.length_a   1.000
_cell.length_b   1.000
_cell.length_c   1.000
_cell.angle_alpha   90.00
_cell.angle_beta   90.00
_cell.angle_gamma   90.00
#
_symmetry.space_group_name_H-M   'P 1'
#
loop_
_entity.id
_entity.type
_entity.pdbx_description
1 polymer ?
#
loop_
_entity_poly.entity_id
_entity_poly.type
_entity_poly.pdbx_seq_one_letter_code
_entity_poly.pdbx_strand_id
1 'polypeptide(L)'
;MDAIQQLVLLSEKLYATLEKLEEDKNDKRENQIELIDKLLDARGQTIDALDPVSVKAHKDFKLLQALNEGILQRLESCKAEIVSDMRQLQVSKKSEERYVNPYSQLGNLDGTYFDKKE
;
A
#
# COMPACT_ATOMS: atom_id res chain seq x y z
N MET A 1 -12.64 -24.44 -16.67
CA MET A 1 -13.53 -23.53 -15.91
C MET A 1 -14.05 -22.48 -16.88
N ASP A 2 -15.28 -22.03 -16.70
CA ASP A 2 -15.81 -20.90 -17.46
C ASP A 2 -15.00 -19.63 -17.12
N ALA A 3 -14.59 -18.86 -18.13
CA ALA A 3 -13.72 -17.69 -17.96
C ALA A 3 -14.41 -16.58 -17.14
N ILE A 4 -15.75 -16.48 -17.24
CA ILE A 4 -16.52 -15.52 -16.44
C ILE A 4 -16.58 -16.00 -14.97
N GLN A 5 -16.75 -17.29 -14.72
CA GLN A 5 -16.65 -17.84 -13.35
C GLN A 5 -15.26 -17.65 -12.76
N GLN A 6 -14.20 -17.82 -13.55
CA GLN A 6 -12.84 -17.52 -13.11
C GLN A 6 -12.68 -16.05 -12.73
N LEU A 7 -13.25 -15.13 -13.51
CA LEU A 7 -13.25 -13.70 -13.19
C LEU A 7 -13.99 -13.40 -11.87
N VAL A 8 -15.13 -14.06 -11.62
CA VAL A 8 -15.86 -13.94 -10.35
C VAL A 8 -14.99 -14.41 -9.19
N LEU A 9 -14.41 -15.61 -9.28
CA LEU A 9 -13.57 -16.18 -8.22
C LEU A 9 -12.35 -15.30 -7.91
N LEU A 10 -11.67 -14.79 -8.94
CA LEU A 10 -10.53 -13.89 -8.76
C LEU A 10 -10.98 -12.57 -8.13
N SER A 11 -12.12 -12.03 -8.54
CA SER A 11 -12.66 -10.79 -7.99
C SER A 11 -13.10 -10.94 -6.52
N GLU A 12 -13.74 -12.04 -6.14
CA GLU A 12 -14.11 -12.33 -4.74
C GLU A 12 -12.86 -12.50 -3.87
N LYS A 13 -11.87 -13.25 -4.35
CA LYS A 13 -10.62 -13.46 -3.61
C LYS A 13 -9.84 -12.16 -3.44
N LEU A 14 -9.75 -11.34 -4.49
CA LEU A 14 -9.12 -10.03 -4.42
C LEU A 14 -9.86 -9.11 -3.45
N TYR A 15 -11.19 -9.06 -3.55
CA TYR A 15 -12.02 -8.28 -2.65
C TYR A 15 -11.76 -8.65 -1.19
N ALA A 16 -11.82 -9.95 -0.84
CA ALA A 16 -11.55 -10.43 0.51
C ALA A 16 -10.11 -10.13 0.97
N THR A 17 -9.11 -10.32 0.11
CA THR A 17 -7.70 -10.03 0.44
C THR A 17 -7.48 -8.55 0.77
N LEU A 18 -8.27 -7.65 0.16
CA LEU A 18 -8.22 -6.21 0.39
C LEU A 18 -9.06 -5.73 1.59
N GLU A 19 -9.73 -6.62 2.34
CA GLU A 19 -10.61 -6.22 3.45
C GLU A 19 -9.88 -5.45 4.55
N LYS A 20 -8.67 -5.90 4.87
CA LYS A 20 -7.83 -5.30 5.90
C LYS A 20 -6.38 -5.57 5.57
N LEU A 21 -5.54 -4.54 5.59
CA LEU A 21 -4.09 -4.72 5.52
C LEU A 21 -3.57 -5.39 6.79
N GLU A 22 -2.72 -6.38 6.60
CA GLU A 22 -2.00 -7.07 7.65
C GLU A 22 -1.02 -6.12 8.33
N GLU A 23 -0.79 -6.37 9.62
CA GLU A 23 0.26 -5.67 10.36
C GLU A 23 1.64 -6.03 9.79
N ASP A 24 2.57 -5.10 9.90
CA ASP A 24 3.96 -5.30 9.48
C ASP A 24 4.72 -6.17 10.50
N LYS A 25 4.35 -7.46 10.55
CA LYS A 25 4.91 -8.49 11.42
C LYS A 25 5.16 -9.75 10.62
N ASN A 26 6.36 -10.32 10.74
CA ASN A 26 6.74 -11.59 10.09
C ASN A 26 6.43 -11.58 8.58
N ASP A 27 6.74 -10.47 7.89
CA ASP A 27 6.54 -10.29 6.44
C ASP A 27 5.10 -10.46 5.96
N LYS A 28 4.10 -10.52 6.85
CA LYS A 28 2.69 -10.77 6.48
C LYS A 28 2.15 -9.70 5.54
N ARG A 29 2.51 -8.45 5.81
CA ARG A 29 2.08 -7.31 4.99
C ARG A 29 2.69 -7.37 3.59
N GLU A 30 3.99 -7.63 3.48
CA GLU A 30 4.66 -7.80 2.18
C GLU A 30 4.04 -8.95 1.39
N ASN A 31 3.86 -10.10 2.03
CA ASN A 31 3.23 -11.27 1.42
C ASN A 31 1.79 -10.99 0.94
N GLN A 32 1.02 -10.19 1.69
CA GLN A 32 -0.32 -9.79 1.28
C GLN A 32 -0.29 -8.84 0.08
N ILE A 33 0.63 -7.87 0.05
CA ILE A 33 0.80 -6.96 -1.10
C ILE A 33 1.19 -7.75 -2.35
N GLU A 34 2.13 -8.68 -2.25
CA GLU A 34 2.47 -9.57 -3.36
C GLU A 34 1.26 -10.41 -3.84
N LEU A 35 0.43 -10.87 -2.91
CA LEU A 35 -0.78 -11.62 -3.26
C LEU A 35 -1.80 -10.72 -3.98
N ILE A 36 -1.97 -9.48 -3.53
CA ILE A 36 -2.83 -8.48 -4.19
C ILE A 36 -2.35 -8.27 -5.63
N ASP A 37 -1.04 -8.06 -5.84
CA ASP A 37 -0.46 -7.86 -7.18
C ASP A 37 -0.70 -9.08 -8.08
N LYS A 38 -0.43 -10.30 -7.59
CA LYS A 38 -0.68 -11.54 -8.33
C LYS A 38 -2.16 -11.71 -8.71
N LEU A 39 -3.08 -11.31 -7.82
CA LEU A 39 -4.53 -11.38 -8.07
C LEU A 39 -4.98 -10.32 -9.07
N LEU A 40 -4.43 -9.10 -9.01
CA LEU A 40 -4.70 -8.04 -9.97
C LEU A 40 -4.25 -8.44 -11.37
N ASP A 41 -3.04 -8.98 -11.52
CA ASP A 41 -2.51 -9.46 -12.79
C ASP A 41 -3.35 -10.59 -13.38
N ALA A 42 -3.65 -11.62 -12.57
CA ALA A 42 -4.47 -12.74 -13.02
C ALA A 42 -5.88 -12.29 -13.42
N ARG A 43 -6.46 -11.34 -12.68
CA ARG A 43 -7.76 -10.74 -12.99
C ARG A 43 -7.71 -9.95 -14.29
N GLY A 44 -6.69 -9.11 -14.49
CA GLY A 44 -6.48 -8.33 -15.70
C GLY A 44 -6.36 -9.22 -16.94
N GLN A 45 -5.50 -10.22 -16.90
CA GLN A 45 -5.34 -11.19 -17.99
C GLN A 45 -6.65 -11.92 -18.33
N THR A 46 -7.45 -12.25 -17.32
CA THR A 46 -8.76 -12.89 -17.52
C THR A 46 -9.74 -11.92 -18.19
N ILE A 47 -9.75 -10.64 -17.80
CA ILE A 47 -10.58 -9.60 -18.42
C ILE A 47 -10.18 -9.38 -19.88
N ASP A 48 -8.88 -9.32 -20.17
CA ASP A 48 -8.36 -9.07 -21.52
C ASP A 48 -8.74 -10.19 -22.52
N ALA A 49 -8.92 -11.42 -22.01
CA ALA A 49 -9.35 -12.56 -22.81
C ALA A 49 -10.88 -12.65 -23.01
N LEU A 50 -11.68 -11.85 -22.30
CA LEU A 50 -13.14 -11.92 -22.31
C LEU A 50 -13.76 -10.95 -23.31
N ASP A 51 -14.80 -11.41 -24.00
CA ASP A 51 -15.63 -10.54 -24.84
C ASP A 51 -16.59 -9.69 -23.97
N PRO A 52 -16.55 -8.34 -24.08
CA PRO A 52 -17.38 -7.45 -23.28
C PRO A 52 -18.89 -7.67 -23.46
N VAL A 53 -19.35 -8.10 -24.63
CA VAL A 53 -20.78 -8.35 -24.88
C VAL A 53 -21.25 -9.57 -24.10
N SER A 54 -20.45 -10.64 -24.14
CA SER A 54 -20.69 -11.88 -23.40
C SER A 54 -20.71 -11.65 -21.89
N VAL A 55 -19.80 -10.82 -21.37
CA VAL A 55 -19.76 -10.47 -19.94
C VAL A 55 -21.02 -9.73 -19.49
N LYS A 56 -21.49 -8.75 -20.28
CA LYS A 56 -22.71 -7.97 -19.98
C LYS A 56 -23.99 -8.81 -20.00
N ALA A 57 -24.04 -9.85 -20.83
CA ALA A 57 -25.18 -10.76 -20.92
C ALA A 57 -25.17 -11.85 -19.83
N HIS A 58 -24.07 -12.02 -19.11
CA HIS A 58 -23.94 -13.08 -18.12
C HIS A 58 -24.76 -12.80 -16.85
N LYS A 59 -25.32 -13.86 -16.26
CA LYS A 59 -26.14 -13.79 -15.03
C LYS A 59 -25.43 -13.10 -13.85
N ASP A 60 -24.11 -13.24 -13.78
CA ASP A 60 -23.29 -12.71 -12.68
C ASP A 60 -22.75 -11.30 -12.97
N PHE A 61 -23.19 -10.63 -14.05
CA PHE A 61 -22.72 -9.29 -14.41
C PHE A 61 -22.92 -8.27 -13.28
N LYS A 62 -24.08 -8.29 -12.61
CA LYS A 62 -24.35 -7.39 -11.46
C LYS A 62 -23.43 -7.65 -10.28
N LEU A 63 -23.11 -8.91 -10.02
CA LEU A 63 -22.16 -9.30 -8.97
C LEU A 63 -20.75 -8.78 -9.32
N LEU A 64 -20.31 -8.98 -10.56
CA LEU A 64 -19.02 -8.48 -11.04
C LEU A 64 -18.91 -6.96 -10.95
N GLN A 65 -19.99 -6.24 -11.26
CA GLN A 65 -20.04 -4.78 -11.11
C GLN A 65 -19.88 -4.36 -9.64
N ALA A 66 -20.65 -4.97 -8.73
CA ALA A 66 -20.57 -4.69 -7.31
C ALA A 66 -19.18 -5.01 -6.71
N LEU A 67 -18.61 -6.15 -7.11
CA LEU A 67 -17.24 -6.54 -6.72
C LEU A 67 -16.23 -5.52 -7.24
N ASN A 68 -16.35 -5.09 -8.49
CA ASN A 68 -15.42 -4.12 -9.07
C ASN A 68 -15.46 -2.77 -8.34
N GLU A 69 -16.65 -2.26 -8.05
CA GLU A 69 -16.83 -1.02 -7.28
C GLU A 69 -16.22 -1.15 -5.88
N GLY A 70 -16.48 -2.27 -5.20
CA GLY A 70 -15.91 -2.55 -3.89
C GLY A 70 -14.39 -2.70 -3.90
N ILE A 71 -13.82 -3.37 -4.91
CA ILE A 71 -12.37 -3.52 -5.08
C ILE A 71 -11.72 -2.15 -5.27
N LEU A 72 -12.28 -1.28 -6.11
CA LEU A 72 -11.74 0.07 -6.33
C LEU A 72 -11.72 0.89 -5.03
N GLN A 73 -12.78 0.84 -4.23
CA GLN A 73 -12.83 1.51 -2.93
C GLN A 73 -11.76 0.98 -1.98
N ARG A 74 -11.61 -0.34 -1.86
CA ARG A 74 -10.61 -0.95 -0.98
C ARG A 74 -9.18 -0.70 -1.44
N LEU A 75 -8.92 -0.65 -2.74
CA LEU A 75 -7.61 -0.29 -3.29
C LEU A 75 -7.22 1.16 -2.94
N GLU A 76 -8.16 2.10 -3.02
CA GLU A 76 -7.90 3.49 -2.60
C GLU A 76 -7.59 3.57 -1.10
N SER A 77 -8.33 2.86 -0.25
CA SER A 77 -8.02 2.76 1.19
C SER A 77 -6.65 2.15 1.45
N CYS A 78 -6.35 1.01 0.82
CA CYS A 78 -5.06 0.33 0.92
C CYS A 78 -3.90 1.24 0.51
N LYS A 79 -4.03 1.95 -0.61
CA LYS A 79 -3.05 2.94 -1.08
C LYS A 79 -2.89 4.08 -0.09
N ALA A 80 -3.98 4.62 0.46
CA ALA A 80 -3.91 5.70 1.43
C ALA A 80 -3.17 5.28 2.71
N GLU A 81 -3.40 4.06 3.19
CA GLU A 81 -2.69 3.48 4.34
C GLU A 81 -1.19 3.34 4.05
N ILE A 82 -0.81 2.75 2.92
CA ILE A 82 0.61 2.62 2.52
C ILE A 82 1.29 4.00 2.42
N VAL A 83 0.63 4.99 1.81
CA VAL A 83 1.18 6.36 1.70
C VAL A 83 1.31 7.02 3.06
N SER A 84 0.36 6.79 3.98
CA SER A 84 0.44 7.28 5.36
C SER A 84 1.66 6.70 6.07
N ASP A 85 1.89 5.40 5.94
CA ASP A 85 3.02 4.74 6.60
C ASP A 85 4.36 5.22 6.06
N MET A 86 4.47 5.43 4.74
CA MET A 86 5.66 6.06 4.15
C MET A 86 5.95 7.45 4.73
N ARG A 87 4.90 8.26 4.94
CA ARG A 87 5.06 9.59 5.56
C ARG A 87 5.49 9.48 7.02
N GLN A 88 4.92 8.55 7.78
CA GLN A 88 5.29 8.33 9.19
C GLN A 88 6.75 7.87 9.31
N LEU A 89 7.21 6.96 8.45
CA LEU A 89 8.61 6.53 8.39
C LEU A 89 9.56 7.70 8.11
N GLN A 90 9.20 8.62 7.21
CA GLN A 90 10.01 9.81 6.94
C GLN A 90 10.06 10.78 8.12
N VAL A 91 8.95 10.94 8.86
CA VAL A 91 8.91 11.79 10.06
C VAL A 91 9.75 11.18 11.19
N SER A 92 9.62 9.88 11.44
CA SER A 92 10.40 9.16 12.46
C SER A 92 11.91 9.31 12.25
N LYS A 93 12.38 9.16 11.00
CA LYS A 93 13.80 9.37 10.66
C LYS A 93 14.27 10.79 10.99
N LYS A 94 13.47 11.81 10.66
CA LYS A 94 13.80 13.21 10.97
C LYS A 94 13.82 13.51 12.47
N SER A 95 12.95 12.88 13.26
CA SER A 95 12.97 13.03 14.72
C SER A 95 14.18 12.34 15.36
N GLU A 96 14.57 11.16 14.87
CA GLU A 96 15.76 10.46 15.36
C GLU A 96 17.05 11.24 15.08
N GLU A 97 17.23 11.76 13.86
CA GLU A 97 18.39 12.60 13.51
C GLU A 97 18.48 13.86 14.39
N ARG A 98 17.34 14.48 14.72
CA ARG A 98 17.28 15.68 15.57
C ARG A 98 17.59 15.36 17.04
N TYR A 99 17.27 14.15 17.50
CA TYR A 99 17.52 13.72 18.88
C TYR A 99 18.95 13.21 19.09
N VAL A 100 19.57 12.64 18.05
CA VAL A 100 20.97 12.18 18.09
C VAL A 100 21.96 13.35 18.10
N ASN A 101 21.55 14.56 17.71
CA ASN A 101 22.44 15.72 17.67
C ASN A 101 22.00 16.98 18.44
N PRO A 102 21.79 16.91 19.77
CA PRO A 102 21.46 18.09 20.59
C PRO A 102 22.59 19.13 20.68
N TYR A 103 23.82 18.77 20.27
CA TYR A 103 25.03 19.57 20.43
C TYR A 103 25.63 20.11 19.12
N SER A 104 25.16 19.70 17.94
CA SER A 104 25.65 20.27 16.66
C SER A 104 25.46 21.77 16.51
N GLN A 105 24.50 22.35 17.22
CA GLN A 105 24.25 23.80 17.19
C GLN A 105 25.12 24.58 18.19
N LEU A 106 25.88 23.90 19.05
CA LEU A 106 26.79 24.53 20.02
C LEU A 106 28.25 24.63 19.53
N GLY A 107 28.54 24.18 18.31
CA GLY A 107 29.90 24.10 17.78
C GLY A 107 30.46 25.37 17.12
N ASN A 108 29.69 26.47 16.99
CA ASN A 108 30.14 27.69 16.30
C ASN A 108 29.76 28.97 17.05
N LEU A 109 30.09 29.06 18.35
CA LEU A 109 30.26 30.37 18.99
C LEU A 109 31.73 30.44 19.42
N ASP A 110 32.51 31.23 18.67
CA ASP A 110 33.95 31.46 18.88
C ASP A 110 34.35 31.45 20.36
N GLY A 111 35.02 30.38 20.77
CA GLY A 111 35.71 30.27 22.04
C GLY A 111 36.87 31.25 22.07
N THR A 112 36.59 32.52 22.34
CA THR A 112 37.63 33.51 22.57
C THR A 112 38.29 33.19 23.91
N TYR A 113 39.44 32.54 23.84
CA TYR A 113 40.28 32.17 24.97
C TYR A 113 40.74 33.45 25.69
N PHE A 114 40.19 33.70 26.89
CA PHE A 114 40.68 34.74 27.78
C PHE A 114 41.94 34.20 28.47
N ASP A 115 43.11 34.49 27.91
CA ASP A 115 44.36 34.41 28.65
C ASP A 115 45.07 35.76 28.60
N LYS A 116 44.90 36.54 29.66
CA LYS A 116 45.88 37.51 30.15
C LYS A 116 45.85 37.51 31.66
N LYS A 117 46.68 36.64 32.25
CA LYS A 117 47.33 36.92 33.52
C LYS A 117 48.46 37.92 33.30
N GLU A 118 48.65 38.75 34.34
CA GLU A 118 49.65 39.81 34.58
C GLU A 118 49.33 41.22 34.07
#